data_AF-A0A5C7JMS2-F1
#
_entry.id   AF-A0A5C7JMS2-F1
#
_cell.length_a   1.000
_cell.length_b   1.000
_cell.length_c   1.000
_cell.angle_alpha   90.00
_cell.angle_beta   90.00
_cell.angle_gamma   90.00
#
_symmetry.space_group_name_H-M   'P 1'
#
loop_
_entity.id
_entity.type
_entity.pdbx_description
1 polymer ?
#
loop_
_entity_poly.entity_id
_entity_poly.type
_entity_poly.pdbx_seq_one_letter_code
_entity_poly.pdbx_strand_id
1 'polypeptide(L)'
;MYIVPSMGSFYFIIVDDNGERRKFLNSIGSLPSNIATIDELPLLGNVYSKEQSDDQLQTLDNKYDSLYVIINDILQRLVSNDIDLDELQEVIDYIKENREQIEAIQQIIIGSTTDDKVTLTDNIYEGITTQNDLNVALWNAINEPTLFTTTMQGSGVITHNFNTDNFIVEAYDMITKFNTPITYRRISENEVEIFFDTTPTNDIKIIIKKL
;
A
#
# COMPACT_ATOMS: atom_id res chain seq x y z
N MET A 1 30.75 33.97 -21.96
CA MET A 1 31.42 34.44 -23.18
C MET A 1 30.36 34.53 -24.26
N TYR A 2 29.88 35.73 -24.58
CA TYR A 2 28.83 35.92 -25.59
C TYR A 2 29.49 35.93 -26.97
N ILE A 3 29.18 34.94 -27.81
CA ILE A 3 29.54 34.98 -29.23
C ILE A 3 28.45 35.77 -29.93
N VAL A 4 28.75 37.04 -30.23
CA VAL A 4 27.94 37.82 -31.17
C VAL A 4 28.29 37.31 -32.57
N PRO A 5 27.34 36.80 -33.37
CA PRO A 5 27.67 36.40 -34.73
C PRO A 5 28.03 37.65 -35.54
N SER A 6 29.26 37.69 -36.05
CA SER A 6 29.69 38.67 -37.04
C SER A 6 28.83 38.50 -38.29
N MET A 7 27.92 39.44 -38.54
CA MET A 7 27.15 39.50 -39.79
C MET A 7 28.10 39.80 -40.95
N GLY A 8 28.46 38.76 -41.71
CA GLY A 8 29.21 38.90 -42.95
C GLY A 8 28.44 39.73 -43.96
N SER A 9 29.13 40.67 -44.62
CA SER A 9 28.55 41.44 -45.72
C SER A 9 28.32 40.54 -46.94
N PHE A 10 27.07 40.41 -47.39
CA PHE A 10 26.73 39.69 -48.62
C PHE A 10 26.80 40.63 -49.81
N TYR A 11 27.40 40.17 -50.92
CA TYR A 11 27.47 40.92 -52.17
C TYR A 11 26.59 40.25 -53.21
N PHE A 12 25.71 41.02 -53.85
CA PHE A 12 25.01 40.60 -55.06
C PHE A 12 25.79 41.10 -56.28
N ILE A 13 26.04 40.20 -57.22
CA ILE A 13 26.62 40.53 -58.53
C ILE A 13 25.49 40.43 -59.54
N ILE A 14 25.11 41.56 -60.12
CA ILE A 14 24.17 41.58 -61.25
C ILE A 14 25.01 41.62 -62.52
N VAL A 15 24.75 40.71 -63.45
CA VAL A 15 25.32 40.69 -64.79
C VAL A 15 24.29 41.31 -65.72
N ASP A 16 24.64 42.39 -66.42
CA ASP A 16 23.75 42.95 -67.42
C ASP A 16 23.78 42.16 -68.74
N ASP A 17 22.90 42.50 -69.67
CA ASP A 17 22.77 41.82 -70.98
C ASP A 17 24.03 41.93 -71.85
N ASN A 18 25.00 42.78 -71.48
CA ASN A 18 26.30 42.93 -72.13
C ASN A 18 27.41 42.17 -71.40
N GLY A 19 27.10 41.44 -70.32
CA GLY A 19 28.05 40.68 -69.52
C GLY A 19 28.80 41.51 -68.48
N GLU A 20 28.47 42.78 -68.26
CA GLU A 20 29.11 43.58 -67.22
C GLU A 20 28.61 43.17 -65.83
N ARG A 21 29.56 42.82 -64.95
CA ARG A 21 29.30 42.50 -63.55
C ARG A 21 29.31 43.76 -62.70
N ARG A 22 28.15 44.17 -62.21
CA ARG A 22 28.03 45.27 -61.24
C ARG A 22 27.87 44.71 -59.83
N LYS A 23 28.78 45.12 -58.94
CA LYS A 23 28.80 44.73 -57.54
C LYS A 23 28.05 45.78 -56.73
N PHE A 24 26.92 45.41 -56.15
CA PHE A 24 26.16 46.29 -55.27
C PHE A 24 26.46 45.93 -53.81
N LEU A 25 26.89 46.93 -53.03
CA LEU A 25 26.82 46.85 -51.56
C LEU A 25 25.36 47.13 -51.19
N ASN A 26 24.63 46.10 -50.77
CA ASN A 26 23.42 46.34 -50.00
C ASN A 26 23.80 46.37 -48.53
N SER A 27 23.54 47.50 -47.85
CA SER A 27 23.34 47.49 -46.42
C SER A 27 22.16 46.55 -46.13
N ILE A 28 22.36 45.59 -45.22
CA ILE A 28 21.32 44.63 -44.81
C ILE A 28 20.07 45.44 -44.44
N GLY A 29 19.00 45.35 -45.25
CA GLY A 29 17.75 46.07 -44.99
C GLY A 29 16.98 46.64 -46.18
N SER A 30 17.51 46.65 -47.42
CA SER A 30 16.66 46.99 -48.58
C SER A 30 16.88 46.10 -49.80
N LEU A 31 15.86 45.32 -50.14
CA LEU A 31 15.78 44.60 -51.41
C LEU A 31 15.59 45.59 -52.60
N PRO A 32 16.14 45.27 -53.79
CA PRO A 32 15.85 46.01 -55.02
C PRO A 32 14.36 45.88 -55.40
N SER A 33 13.86 46.80 -56.23
CA SER A 33 12.43 46.92 -56.53
C SER A 33 11.79 45.65 -57.12
N ASN A 34 12.57 44.85 -57.86
CA ASN A 34 12.17 43.56 -58.43
C ASN A 34 13.34 42.58 -58.32
N ILE A 35 13.04 41.30 -58.09
CA ILE A 35 13.99 40.19 -58.12
C ILE A 35 13.49 39.18 -59.15
N ALA A 36 14.35 38.73 -60.06
CA ALA A 36 14.02 37.75 -61.09
C ALA A 36 14.87 36.48 -60.92
N THR A 37 14.27 35.31 -61.15
CA THR A 37 15.04 34.08 -61.35
C THR A 37 15.53 34.02 -62.79
N ILE A 38 16.78 33.61 -63.00
CA ILE A 38 17.32 33.31 -64.34
C ILE A 38 17.38 31.79 -64.44
N ASP A 39 16.46 31.21 -65.19
CA ASP A 39 16.50 29.77 -65.49
C ASP A 39 17.39 29.53 -66.73
N GLU A 40 18.09 28.41 -66.77
CA GLU A 40 18.81 28.00 -67.97
C GLU A 40 17.78 27.52 -69.02
N LEU A 41 17.67 28.23 -70.16
CA LEU A 41 16.83 27.96 -71.36
C LEU A 41 15.47 28.73 -71.38
N PRO A 42 14.74 28.83 -72.53
CA PRO A 42 13.95 30.01 -72.93
C PRO A 42 12.59 30.16 -72.21
N LEU A 43 12.48 29.66 -70.99
CA LEU A 43 11.36 29.94 -70.10
C LEU A 43 11.58 31.31 -69.47
N LEU A 44 10.59 32.18 -69.62
CA LEU A 44 10.53 33.46 -68.91
C LEU A 44 10.57 33.17 -67.40
N GLY A 45 11.65 33.58 -66.73
CA GLY A 45 11.79 33.46 -65.29
C GLY A 45 10.73 34.26 -64.53
N ASN A 46 10.46 33.86 -63.29
CA ASN A 46 9.48 34.56 -62.46
C ASN A 46 10.09 35.87 -61.95
N VAL A 47 9.37 36.98 -62.13
CA VAL A 47 9.70 38.28 -61.54
C VAL A 47 8.84 38.48 -60.30
N TYR A 48 9.49 38.53 -59.14
CA TYR A 48 8.86 38.86 -57.88
C TYR A 48 8.99 40.36 -57.62
N SER A 49 7.89 40.99 -57.22
CA SER A 49 7.94 42.35 -56.70
C SER A 49 8.69 42.37 -55.37
N LYS A 50 9.21 43.55 -55.01
CA LYS A 50 9.79 43.78 -53.69
C LYS A 50 8.83 43.38 -52.57
N GLU A 51 7.55 43.73 -52.69
CA GLU A 51 6.52 43.38 -51.70
C GLU A 51 6.36 41.87 -51.52
N GLN A 52 6.35 41.09 -52.62
CA GLN A 52 6.29 39.64 -52.55
C GLN A 52 7.53 39.02 -51.89
N SER A 53 8.70 39.62 -52.14
CA SER A 53 9.96 39.17 -51.54
C SER A 53 10.03 39.51 -50.05
N ASP A 54 9.56 40.70 -49.66
CA ASP A 54 9.49 41.15 -48.27
C ASP A 54 8.51 40.28 -47.46
N ASP A 55 7.35 39.91 -48.01
CA ASP A 55 6.37 39.01 -47.37
C ASP A 55 6.92 37.60 -47.15
N GLN A 56 7.65 37.06 -48.12
CA GLN A 56 8.31 35.76 -48.00
C GLN A 56 9.41 35.77 -46.92
N LEU A 57 10.22 36.82 -46.85
CA LEU A 57 11.25 36.98 -45.83
C LEU A 57 10.62 37.15 -44.44
N GLN A 58 9.57 37.97 -44.32
CA GLN A 58 8.86 38.14 -43.05
C GLN A 58 8.24 36.81 -42.56
N THR A 59 7.68 36.02 -43.47
CA THR A 59 7.18 34.68 -43.15
C THR A 59 8.29 33.76 -42.66
N LEU A 60 9.48 33.86 -43.25
CA LEU A 60 10.65 33.07 -42.84
C LEU A 60 11.16 33.49 -41.47
N ASP A 61 11.24 34.80 -41.19
CA ASP A 61 11.65 35.35 -39.90
C ASP A 61 10.69 34.91 -38.79
N ASN A 62 9.38 35.02 -39.01
CA ASN A 62 8.37 34.57 -38.04
C ASN A 62 8.48 33.07 -37.73
N LYS A 63 8.79 32.24 -38.75
CA LYS A 63 9.02 30.80 -38.57
C LYS A 63 10.31 30.54 -37.80
N TYR A 64 11.38 31.30 -38.08
CA TYR A 64 12.64 31.20 -37.37
C TYR A 64 12.49 31.52 -35.88
N ASP A 65 11.78 32.62 -35.55
CA ASP A 65 11.48 33.00 -34.17
C ASP A 65 10.63 31.95 -33.46
N SER A 66 9.62 31.40 -34.14
CA SER A 66 8.78 30.32 -33.60
C SER A 66 9.60 29.06 -33.31
N LEU A 67 10.51 28.68 -34.22
CA LEU A 67 11.41 27.54 -34.02
C LEU A 67 12.35 27.78 -32.84
N TYR A 68 12.88 29.00 -32.69
CA TYR A 68 13.74 29.35 -31.57
C TYR A 68 13.01 29.21 -30.22
N VAL A 69 11.73 29.61 -30.14
CA VAL A 69 10.90 29.41 -28.94
C VAL A 69 10.69 27.91 -28.66
N ILE A 70 10.33 27.13 -29.67
CA ILE A 70 10.09 25.68 -29.52
C ILE A 70 11.35 24.95 -29.06
N ILE A 71 12.51 25.28 -29.65
CA ILE A 71 13.79 24.66 -29.26
C ILE A 71 14.11 24.97 -27.80
N ASN A 72 13.91 26.20 -27.35
CA ASN A 72 14.14 26.54 -25.94
C ASN A 72 13.15 25.85 -24.99
N ASP A 73 11.88 25.71 -25.38
CA ASP A 73 10.90 24.95 -24.59
C ASP A 73 11.31 23.47 -24.47
N ILE A 74 11.74 22.85 -25.57
CA ILE A 74 12.25 21.46 -25.58
C ILE A 74 13.48 21.34 -24.67
N LEU A 75 14.45 22.25 -24.79
CA LEU A 75 15.65 22.23 -23.95
C LEU A 75 15.31 22.38 -22.47
N GLN A 76 14.38 23.27 -22.11
CA GLN A 76 13.93 23.42 -20.73
C GLN A 76 13.24 22.15 -20.21
N ARG A 77 12.38 21.52 -21.02
CA ARG A 77 11.70 20.26 -20.65
C ARG A 77 12.67 19.08 -20.49
N LEU A 78 13.69 19.01 -21.33
CA LEU A 78 14.72 17.97 -21.23
C LEU A 78 15.56 18.17 -19.96
N VAL A 79 15.95 19.40 -19.65
CA VAL A 79 16.67 19.72 -18.41
C VAL A 79 15.81 19.49 -17.16
N SER A 80 14.51 19.79 -17.20
CA SER A 80 13.61 19.57 -16.05
C SER A 80 13.37 18.08 -15.77
N ASN A 81 13.36 17.23 -16.80
CA ASN A 81 13.14 15.79 -16.63
C ASN A 81 14.40 15.02 -16.18
N ASP A 82 15.60 15.60 -16.31
CA ASP A 82 16.86 14.96 -15.91
C ASP A 82 17.15 15.11 -14.40
N ILE A 83 16.52 16.09 -13.72
CA ILE A 83 16.67 16.28 -12.26
C ILE A 83 16.04 15.15 -11.44
N ASP A 84 15.07 14.43 -12.02
CA ASP A 84 14.37 13.33 -11.32
C ASP A 84 15.20 12.03 -11.31
N LEU A 85 16.26 11.91 -12.10
CA LEU A 85 16.99 10.64 -12.22
C LEU A 85 17.85 10.34 -10.98
N ASP A 86 18.45 11.36 -10.38
CA ASP A 86 19.24 11.22 -9.15
C ASP A 86 18.35 10.94 -7.93
N GLU A 87 17.21 11.63 -7.83
CA GLU A 87 16.22 11.38 -6.77
C GLU A 87 15.57 9.99 -6.92
N LEU A 88 15.28 9.56 -8.15
CA LEU A 88 14.81 8.20 -8.42
C LEU A 88 15.88 7.15 -8.08
N GLN A 89 17.16 7.46 -8.29
CA GLN A 89 18.25 6.56 -7.93
C GLN A 89 18.36 6.42 -6.40
N GLU A 90 18.19 7.50 -5.63
CA GLU A 90 18.12 7.47 -4.16
C GLU A 90 16.95 6.60 -3.68
N VAL A 91 15.76 6.77 -4.27
CA VAL A 91 14.58 5.94 -3.95
C VAL A 91 14.84 4.46 -4.27
N ILE A 92 15.46 4.16 -5.41
CA ILE A 92 15.80 2.80 -5.81
C ILE A 92 16.77 2.16 -4.80
N ASP A 93 17.78 2.90 -4.34
CA ASP A 93 18.76 2.38 -3.40
C ASP A 93 18.16 2.16 -2.01
N TYR A 94 17.27 3.05 -1.57
CA TYR A 94 16.47 2.85 -0.35
C TYR A 94 15.58 1.60 -0.43
N ILE A 95 14.95 1.34 -1.58
CA ILE A 95 14.13 0.14 -1.79
C ILE A 95 14.98 -1.15 -1.71
N LYS A 96 16.19 -1.13 -2.29
CA LYS A 96 17.10 -2.29 -2.22
C LYS A 96 17.53 -2.57 -0.79
N GLU A 97 17.90 -1.55 -0.04
CA GLU A 97 18.29 -1.70 1.37
C GLU A 97 17.14 -2.27 2.21
N ASN A 98 15.93 -1.73 2.06
CA ASN A 98 14.75 -2.24 2.76
C ASN A 98 14.46 -3.70 2.42
N ARG A 99 14.66 -4.09 1.15
CA ARG A 99 14.48 -5.49 0.74
C ARG A 99 15.48 -6.41 1.42
N GLU A 100 16.74 -6.04 1.49
CA GLU A 100 17.78 -6.82 2.20
C GLU A 100 17.45 -6.96 3.69
N GLN A 101 16.99 -5.88 4.33
CA GLN A 101 16.55 -5.91 5.73
C GLN A 101 15.35 -6.84 5.93
N ILE A 102 14.36 -6.81 5.04
CA ILE A 102 13.20 -7.72 5.09
C ILE A 102 13.64 -9.18 4.92
N GLU A 103 14.54 -9.48 3.97
CA GLU A 103 15.05 -10.83 3.76
C GLU A 103 15.82 -11.34 5.00
N ALA A 104 16.61 -10.48 5.65
CA ALA A 104 17.28 -10.82 6.91
C ALA A 104 16.28 -11.11 8.04
N ILE A 105 15.22 -10.30 8.19
CA ILE A 105 14.15 -10.52 9.17
C ILE A 105 13.37 -11.80 8.86
N GLN A 106 13.08 -12.07 7.59
CA GLN A 106 12.40 -13.29 7.17
C GLN A 106 13.22 -14.54 7.48
N GLN A 107 14.54 -14.52 7.29
CA GLN A 107 15.41 -15.63 7.68
C GLN A 107 15.39 -15.86 9.20
N ILE A 108 15.33 -14.80 9.99
CA ILE A 108 15.17 -14.91 11.45
C ILE A 108 13.81 -15.55 11.77
N ILE A 109 12.70 -15.07 11.19
CA ILE A 109 11.35 -15.58 11.49
C ILE A 109 11.15 -17.04 11.04
N ILE A 110 11.66 -17.41 9.85
CA ILE A 110 11.55 -18.79 9.34
C ILE A 110 12.42 -19.76 10.16
N GLY A 111 13.50 -19.28 10.79
CA GLY A 111 14.34 -20.05 11.72
C GLY A 111 13.93 -19.96 13.21
N SER A 112 13.14 -18.97 13.62
CA SER A 112 12.85 -18.63 15.03
C SER A 112 11.39 -18.78 15.46
N THR A 113 10.51 -19.27 14.59
CA THR A 113 9.12 -19.59 14.95
C THR A 113 8.94 -21.04 15.39
N THR A 114 10.04 -21.74 15.69
CA THR A 114 9.96 -23.00 16.43
C THR A 114 9.45 -22.69 17.83
N ASP A 115 8.14 -22.87 18.01
CA ASP A 115 7.48 -22.90 19.30
C ASP A 115 8.31 -23.70 20.31
N ASP A 116 8.53 -23.12 21.49
CA ASP A 116 9.43 -23.68 22.48
C ASP A 116 8.92 -25.06 22.91
N LYS A 117 9.79 -26.06 22.84
CA LYS A 117 9.44 -27.40 23.33
C LYS A 117 9.40 -27.38 24.84
N VAL A 118 8.29 -27.83 25.40
CA VAL A 118 8.12 -28.03 26.84
C VAL A 118 8.14 -29.51 27.15
N THR A 119 8.72 -29.89 28.27
CA THR A 119 8.63 -31.26 28.82
C THR A 119 7.95 -31.17 30.17
N LEU A 120 6.77 -31.77 30.28
CA LEU A 120 6.02 -31.80 31.52
C LEU A 120 6.47 -33.04 32.30
N THR A 121 6.78 -32.85 33.58
CA THR A 121 7.19 -33.94 34.49
C THR A 121 6.02 -34.77 35.00
N ASP A 122 4.79 -34.29 34.78
CA ASP A 122 3.57 -34.90 35.29
C ASP A 122 2.58 -35.18 34.16
N ASN A 123 1.85 -36.28 34.26
CA ASN A 123 1.10 -36.90 33.16
C ASN A 123 -0.32 -36.30 32.99
N ILE A 124 -0.61 -35.18 33.64
CA ILE A 124 -1.94 -34.56 33.68
C ILE A 124 -2.28 -33.88 32.33
N TYR A 125 -1.26 -33.63 31.51
CA TYR A 125 -1.36 -32.95 30.23
C TYR A 125 -0.65 -33.75 29.13
N GLU A 126 -1.02 -35.02 28.98
CA GLU A 126 -0.49 -35.91 27.93
C GLU A 126 -0.64 -35.28 26.53
N GLY A 127 0.41 -35.39 25.71
CA GLY A 127 0.42 -34.91 24.32
C GLY A 127 0.81 -33.45 24.13
N ILE A 128 0.99 -32.68 25.20
CA ILE A 128 1.51 -31.30 25.12
C ILE A 128 3.03 -31.35 24.89
N THR A 129 3.47 -30.83 23.76
CA THR A 129 4.91 -30.82 23.39
C THR A 129 5.46 -29.43 23.14
N THR A 130 4.60 -28.42 23.06
CA THR A 130 4.99 -27.04 22.79
C THR A 130 4.40 -26.05 23.80
N GLN A 131 5.01 -24.86 23.91
CA GLN A 131 4.56 -23.82 24.82
C GLN A 131 3.17 -23.30 24.44
N ASN A 132 2.85 -23.24 23.13
CA ASN A 132 1.51 -22.88 22.69
C ASN A 132 0.45 -23.90 23.13
N ASP A 133 0.71 -25.19 22.96
CA ASP A 133 -0.20 -26.27 23.39
C ASP A 133 -0.46 -26.18 24.90
N LEU A 134 0.60 -25.91 25.68
CA LEU A 134 0.50 -25.72 27.13
C LEU A 134 -0.37 -24.51 27.48
N ASN A 135 -0.15 -23.37 26.81
CA ASN A 135 -0.92 -22.15 27.06
C ASN A 135 -2.42 -22.35 26.79
N VAL A 136 -2.77 -23.07 25.72
CA VAL A 136 -4.15 -23.40 25.38
C VAL A 136 -4.78 -24.30 26.46
N ALA A 137 -4.07 -25.35 26.88
CA ALA A 137 -4.57 -26.26 27.90
C ALA A 137 -4.78 -25.57 29.26
N LEU A 138 -3.84 -24.71 29.67
CA LEU A 138 -3.95 -23.92 30.90
C LEU A 138 -5.10 -22.92 30.82
N TRP A 139 -5.25 -22.25 29.68
CA TRP A 139 -6.34 -21.29 29.48
C TRP A 139 -7.71 -21.97 29.61
N ASN A 140 -7.87 -23.16 29.04
CA ASN A 140 -9.11 -23.92 29.17
C ASN A 140 -9.33 -24.34 30.63
N ALA A 141 -8.30 -24.87 31.30
CA ALA A 141 -8.42 -25.28 32.70
C ALA A 141 -8.79 -24.12 33.66
N ILE A 142 -8.33 -22.88 33.37
CA ILE A 142 -8.68 -21.69 34.15
C ILE A 142 -10.13 -21.25 33.92
N ASN A 143 -10.63 -21.36 32.69
CA ASN A 143 -11.95 -20.84 32.30
C ASN A 143 -13.09 -21.85 32.43
N GLU A 144 -12.79 -23.13 32.68
CA GLU A 144 -13.79 -24.15 32.94
C GLU A 144 -14.51 -23.89 34.28
N PRO A 145 -15.85 -23.75 34.29
CA PRO A 145 -16.60 -23.50 35.52
C PRO A 145 -16.51 -24.70 36.47
N THR A 146 -16.00 -24.47 37.69
CA THR A 146 -15.86 -25.51 38.72
C THR A 146 -16.99 -25.51 39.76
N LEU A 147 -17.84 -24.49 39.72
CA LEU A 147 -18.92 -24.26 40.68
C LEU A 147 -20.18 -23.78 39.97
N PHE A 148 -21.31 -24.38 40.32
CA PHE A 148 -22.63 -24.01 39.85
C PHE A 148 -23.53 -23.88 41.06
N THR A 149 -24.32 -22.81 41.10
CA THR A 149 -25.25 -22.59 42.21
C THR A 149 -26.62 -22.20 41.70
N THR A 150 -27.66 -22.78 42.27
CA THR A 150 -29.06 -22.45 41.95
C THR A 150 -29.92 -22.54 43.21
N THR A 151 -31.17 -22.10 43.11
CA THR A 151 -32.17 -22.13 44.18
C THR A 151 -33.39 -22.91 43.75
N MET A 152 -33.93 -23.75 44.63
CA MET A 152 -35.09 -24.61 44.34
C MET A 152 -36.01 -24.74 45.55
N GLN A 153 -37.32 -24.90 45.30
CA GLN A 153 -38.37 -25.17 46.30
C GLN A 153 -39.05 -26.53 46.06
N GLY A 154 -38.29 -27.54 45.62
CA GLY A 154 -38.82 -28.86 45.31
C GLY A 154 -37.86 -29.69 44.48
N SER A 155 -38.21 -30.95 44.25
CA SER A 155 -37.39 -31.88 43.45
C SER A 155 -37.41 -31.51 41.97
N GLY A 156 -36.31 -31.76 41.26
CA GLY A 156 -36.22 -31.44 39.83
C GLY A 156 -34.83 -31.64 39.23
N VAL A 157 -34.72 -31.35 37.93
CA VAL A 157 -33.48 -31.48 37.16
C VAL A 157 -32.76 -30.13 37.07
N ILE A 158 -31.45 -30.15 37.24
CA ILE A 158 -30.55 -29.00 37.13
C ILE A 158 -29.52 -29.28 36.02
N THR A 159 -29.38 -28.34 35.10
CA THR A 159 -28.32 -28.34 34.08
C THR A 159 -27.14 -27.48 34.57
N HIS A 160 -26.00 -28.11 34.86
CA HIS A 160 -24.79 -27.45 35.38
C HIS A 160 -23.67 -27.27 34.35
N ASN A 161 -23.73 -27.97 33.21
CA ASN A 161 -22.79 -27.84 32.08
C ASN A 161 -21.30 -28.04 32.45
N PHE A 162 -20.98 -29.02 33.31
CA PHE A 162 -19.59 -29.29 33.70
C PHE A 162 -18.84 -30.27 32.80
N ASN A 163 -19.54 -30.91 31.87
CA ASN A 163 -19.07 -32.01 31.02
C ASN A 163 -18.31 -33.07 31.83
N THR A 164 -18.83 -33.43 33.00
CA THR A 164 -18.28 -34.50 33.84
C THR A 164 -19.34 -35.07 34.79
N ASP A 165 -19.21 -36.35 35.12
CA ASP A 165 -19.97 -37.04 36.16
C ASP A 165 -19.33 -36.91 37.56
N ASN A 166 -18.10 -36.39 37.64
CA ASN A 166 -17.35 -36.23 38.86
C ASN A 166 -17.66 -34.87 39.53
N PHE A 167 -18.73 -34.86 40.31
CA PHE A 167 -19.14 -33.69 41.09
C PHE A 167 -19.81 -34.10 42.41
N ILE A 168 -19.83 -33.14 43.35
CA ILE A 168 -20.56 -33.21 44.61
C ILE A 168 -21.71 -32.20 44.58
N VAL A 169 -22.84 -32.58 45.15
CA VAL A 169 -23.99 -31.69 45.37
C VAL A 169 -24.17 -31.46 46.85
N GLU A 170 -24.22 -30.20 47.25
CA GLU A 170 -24.55 -29.76 48.60
C GLU A 170 -25.81 -28.89 48.57
N ALA A 171 -26.60 -28.95 49.63
CA ALA A 171 -27.83 -28.18 49.75
C ALA A 171 -27.91 -27.55 51.13
N TYR A 172 -28.34 -26.29 51.20
CA TYR A 172 -28.61 -25.63 52.47
C TYR A 172 -29.82 -24.69 52.37
N ASP A 173 -30.54 -24.58 53.48
CA ASP A 173 -31.67 -23.67 53.62
C ASP A 173 -31.20 -22.21 53.69
N MET A 174 -31.73 -21.35 52.82
CA MET A 174 -31.31 -19.96 52.74
C MET A 174 -31.69 -19.12 53.96
N ILE A 175 -32.70 -19.52 54.73
CA ILE A 175 -33.16 -18.85 55.94
C ILE A 175 -32.44 -19.42 57.16
N THR A 176 -32.53 -20.73 57.36
CA THR A 176 -32.02 -21.37 58.60
C THR A 176 -30.52 -21.66 58.55
N LYS A 177 -29.90 -21.62 57.36
CA LYS A 177 -28.48 -21.89 57.12
C LYS A 177 -28.02 -23.31 57.46
N PHE A 178 -28.95 -24.23 57.75
CA PHE A 178 -28.63 -25.62 57.97
C PHE A 178 -28.51 -26.38 56.65
N ASN A 179 -27.61 -27.36 56.63
CA ASN A 179 -27.52 -28.31 55.53
C ASN A 179 -28.82 -29.11 55.43
N THR A 180 -29.35 -29.18 54.22
CA THR A 180 -30.57 -29.92 53.92
C THR A 180 -30.18 -31.29 53.35
N PRO A 181 -30.63 -32.41 53.95
CA PRO A 181 -30.39 -33.71 53.36
C PRO A 181 -31.10 -33.80 52.01
N ILE A 182 -30.36 -34.21 50.99
CA ILE A 182 -30.86 -34.41 49.63
C ILE A 182 -30.35 -35.75 49.11
N THR A 183 -31.15 -36.37 48.26
CA THR A 183 -30.68 -37.46 47.39
C THR A 183 -30.56 -36.90 45.98
N TYR A 184 -29.52 -37.27 45.24
CA TYR A 184 -29.38 -36.85 43.85
C TYR A 184 -29.02 -38.02 42.95
N ARG A 185 -29.44 -37.92 41.68
CA ARG A 185 -29.16 -38.89 40.63
C ARG A 185 -28.47 -38.18 39.47
N ARG A 186 -27.34 -38.73 39.03
CA ARG A 186 -26.63 -38.26 37.82
C ARG A 186 -27.43 -38.70 36.60
N ILE A 187 -27.82 -37.74 35.76
CA ILE A 187 -28.57 -38.01 34.53
C ILE A 187 -27.63 -38.02 33.33
N SER A 188 -26.72 -37.04 33.28
CA SER A 188 -25.67 -36.94 32.27
C SER A 188 -24.45 -36.22 32.84
N GLU A 189 -23.42 -36.03 32.02
CA GLU A 189 -22.24 -35.22 32.35
C GLU A 189 -22.56 -33.72 32.60
N ASN A 190 -23.78 -33.28 32.28
CA ASN A 190 -24.21 -31.88 32.40
C ASN A 190 -25.47 -31.69 33.25
N GLU A 191 -26.09 -32.78 33.69
CA GLU A 191 -27.40 -32.73 34.34
C GLU A 191 -27.46 -33.65 35.56
N VAL A 192 -28.05 -33.12 36.63
CA VAL A 192 -28.34 -33.84 37.87
C VAL A 192 -29.78 -33.65 38.26
N GLU A 193 -30.41 -34.70 38.76
CA GLU A 193 -31.75 -34.65 39.33
C GLU A 193 -31.66 -34.71 40.85
N ILE A 194 -32.35 -33.79 41.51
CA ILE A 194 -32.37 -33.65 42.97
C ILE A 194 -33.74 -34.07 43.50
N PHE A 195 -33.71 -34.85 44.58
CA PHE A 195 -34.86 -35.33 45.31
C PHE A 195 -34.82 -34.85 46.76
N PHE A 196 -35.90 -34.22 47.17
CA PHE A 196 -36.21 -33.93 48.56
C PHE A 196 -37.19 -34.97 49.10
N ASP A 197 -36.96 -35.43 50.33
CA ASP A 197 -37.88 -36.37 51.02
C ASP A 197 -39.26 -35.75 51.26
N THR A 198 -39.29 -34.44 51.50
CA THR A 198 -40.49 -33.62 51.62
C THR A 198 -40.27 -32.28 50.93
N THR A 199 -41.32 -31.71 50.33
CA THR A 199 -41.23 -30.38 49.70
C THR A 199 -40.71 -29.36 50.72
N PRO A 200 -39.57 -28.69 50.45
CA PRO A 200 -39.02 -27.69 51.36
C PRO A 200 -39.97 -26.51 51.56
N THR A 201 -40.07 -26.00 52.79
CA THR A 201 -40.85 -24.80 53.09
C THR A 201 -40.16 -23.52 52.63
N ASN A 202 -38.82 -23.51 52.63
CA ASN A 202 -37.98 -22.37 52.27
C ASN A 202 -37.21 -22.65 50.98
N ASP A 203 -36.71 -21.60 50.32
CA ASP A 203 -35.75 -21.73 49.23
C ASP A 203 -34.48 -22.45 49.70
N ILE A 204 -34.16 -23.55 49.02
CA ILE A 204 -32.93 -24.29 49.25
C ILE A 204 -31.92 -23.88 48.19
N LYS A 205 -30.73 -23.47 48.64
CA LYS A 205 -29.62 -23.22 47.73
C LYS A 205 -28.87 -24.52 47.49
N ILE A 206 -28.76 -24.87 46.22
CA ILE A 206 -28.01 -26.00 45.72
C ILE A 206 -26.66 -25.51 45.23
N ILE A 207 -25.61 -26.19 45.64
CA ILE A 207 -24.24 -26.00 45.16
C ILE A 207 -23.81 -27.31 44.50
N ILE A 208 -23.41 -27.23 43.24
CA ILE A 208 -22.79 -28.34 42.51
C ILE A 208 -21.33 -27.95 42.29
N LYS A 209 -20.41 -28.78 42.79
CA LYS A 209 -18.97 -28.54 42.70
C LYS A 209 -18.31 -29.67 41.89
N LYS A 210 -17.63 -29.31 40.82
CA LYS A 210 -16.78 -30.20 40.02
C LYS A 210 -15.60 -30.67 40.87
N LEU A 211 -15.28 -31.97 40.82
CA LEU A 211 -14.19 -32.60 41.55
C LEU A 211 -12.93 -32.76 40.70
#